data_AF-A0A101L6P8-F1
#
_entry.id   AF-A0A101L6P8-F1
#
_cell.length_a   1.000
_cell.length_b   1.000
_cell.length_c   1.000
_cell.angle_alpha   90.00
_cell.angle_beta   90.00
_cell.angle_gamma   90.00
#
_symmetry.space_group_name_H-M   'P 1'
#
loop_
_entity.id
_entity.type
_entity.pdbx_description
1 polymer ?
#
loop_
_entity_poly.entity_id
_entity_poly.type
_entity_poly.pdbx_seq_one_letter_code
_entity_poly.pdbx_strand_id
1 'polypeptide(L)'
;MTRREAWGAALIALGVLAFWWATAIWAVPAQDSAGRQVVFFYQGVSGSAITGWIQLVSLLGGAVGSILLASALIGRIRRRRLRRSVGWAACAVAILAAPYSAVVVFFAFLAAMGIGDDVELTAATGQSVLVTQDGFDGDVVVIYTKYDRFHYVMNRQADDLAGFPRVKDRDCHLVDLDGRLRLTCGADSVIINPT
;
A
#
# COMPACT_ATOMS: atom_id res chain seq x y z
N MET A 1 -37.45 -0.27 2.19
CA MET A 1 -36.06 0.22 2.33
C MET A 1 -35.92 1.50 1.51
N THR A 2 -35.37 2.58 2.06
CA THR A 2 -35.20 3.82 1.28
C THR A 2 -34.00 3.71 0.34
N ARG A 3 -33.96 4.49 -0.75
CA ARG A 3 -32.80 4.54 -1.66
C ARG A 3 -31.50 4.84 -0.89
N ARG A 4 -31.55 5.73 0.11
CA ARG A 4 -30.40 6.06 0.96
C ARG A 4 -29.92 4.89 1.82
N GLU A 5 -30.83 4.06 2.34
CA GLU A 5 -30.45 2.84 3.07
C GLU A 5 -29.80 1.81 2.16
N ALA A 6 -30.37 1.57 0.99
CA ALA A 6 -29.84 0.60 0.05
C ALA A 6 -28.42 0.99 -0.40
N TRP A 7 -28.22 2.24 -0.80
CA TRP A 7 -26.89 2.75 -1.18
C TRP A 7 -25.93 2.82 0.00
N GLY A 8 -26.40 3.24 1.18
CA GLY A 8 -25.57 3.28 2.39
C GLY A 8 -25.04 1.90 2.77
N ALA A 9 -25.92 0.89 2.79
CA ALA A 9 -25.56 -0.49 3.06
C ALA A 9 -24.62 -1.07 1.99
N ALA A 10 -24.90 -0.81 0.71
CA ALA A 10 -24.06 -1.28 -0.39
C ALA A 10 -22.64 -0.70 -0.33
N LEU A 11 -22.51 0.62 -0.08
CA LEU A 11 -21.20 1.28 0.04
C LEU A 11 -20.40 0.76 1.23
N ILE A 12 -21.04 0.52 2.38
CA ILE A 12 -20.37 -0.08 3.53
C ILE A 12 -19.89 -1.50 3.19
N ALA A 13 -20.77 -2.34 2.62
CA ALA A 13 -20.42 -3.71 2.28
C ALA A 13 -19.26 -3.78 1.27
N LEU A 14 -19.32 -2.98 0.20
CA LEU A 14 -18.26 -2.89 -0.80
C LEU A 14 -16.96 -2.35 -0.21
N GLY A 15 -17.03 -1.29 0.61
CA GLY A 15 -15.85 -0.73 1.28
C GLY A 15 -15.20 -1.74 2.22
N VAL A 16 -15.97 -2.46 3.03
CA VAL A 16 -15.43 -3.49 3.93
C VAL A 16 -14.79 -4.63 3.14
N LEU A 17 -15.44 -5.13 2.09
CA LEU A 17 -14.91 -6.21 1.26
C LEU A 17 -13.63 -5.79 0.52
N ALA A 18 -13.60 -4.59 -0.05
CA ALA A 18 -12.44 -4.08 -0.76
C ALA A 18 -11.26 -3.80 0.19
N PHE A 19 -11.52 -3.23 1.37
CA PHE A 19 -10.52 -3.03 2.40
C PHE A 19 -9.94 -4.35 2.91
N TRP A 20 -10.81 -5.35 3.17
CA TRP A 20 -10.39 -6.69 3.55
C TRP A 20 -9.57 -7.36 2.46
N TRP A 21 -9.99 -7.28 1.20
CA TRP A 21 -9.25 -7.86 0.08
C TRP A 21 -7.86 -7.22 -0.04
N ALA A 22 -7.76 -5.89 0.07
CA ALA A 22 -6.48 -5.18 0.02
C ALA A 22 -5.54 -5.57 1.18
N THR A 23 -6.06 -5.82 2.38
CA THR A 23 -5.25 -6.08 3.58
C THR A 23 -4.94 -7.57 3.80
N ALA A 24 -5.91 -8.45 3.57
CA ALA A 24 -5.81 -9.87 3.91
C ALA A 24 -5.35 -10.74 2.74
N ILE A 25 -5.53 -10.27 1.51
CA ILE A 25 -5.14 -11.03 0.32
C ILE A 25 -3.94 -10.37 -0.34
N TRP A 26 -4.03 -9.08 -0.66
CA TRP A 26 -3.00 -8.42 -1.47
C TRP A 26 -1.79 -7.93 -0.68
N ALA A 27 -1.97 -7.48 0.56
CA ALA A 27 -0.86 -7.01 1.39
C ALA A 27 -0.07 -8.15 2.05
N VAL A 28 -0.53 -9.40 1.95
CA VAL A 28 0.22 -10.56 2.43
C VAL A 28 1.36 -10.84 1.44
N PRO A 29 2.63 -10.88 1.87
CA PRO A 29 3.73 -11.17 0.98
C PRO A 29 3.53 -12.53 0.30
N ALA A 30 3.51 -12.55 -1.02
CA ALA A 30 3.61 -13.80 -1.75
C ALA A 30 5.00 -14.40 -1.54
N GLN A 31 5.12 -15.71 -1.63
CA GLN A 31 6.39 -16.41 -1.53
C GLN A 31 6.58 -17.34 -2.72
N ASP A 32 7.82 -17.46 -3.20
CA ASP A 32 8.19 -18.48 -4.17
C ASP A 32 8.33 -19.86 -3.50
N SER A 33 8.66 -20.89 -4.29
CA SER A 33 8.85 -22.25 -3.76
C SER A 33 10.03 -22.38 -2.78
N ALA A 34 10.92 -21.39 -2.72
CA ALA A 34 12.03 -21.31 -1.79
C ALA A 34 11.72 -20.46 -0.55
N GLY A 35 10.48 -19.94 -0.42
CA GLY A 35 10.06 -19.09 0.69
C GLY A 35 10.52 -17.63 0.58
N ARG A 36 11.06 -17.22 -0.57
CA ARG A 36 11.51 -15.84 -0.81
C ARG A 36 10.31 -14.96 -1.14
N GLN A 37 10.31 -13.76 -0.58
CA GLN A 37 9.24 -12.79 -0.79
C GLN A 37 9.13 -12.40 -2.28
N VAL A 38 7.91 -12.36 -2.79
CA VAL A 38 7.58 -11.93 -4.15
C VAL A 38 6.71 -10.68 -4.05
N VAL A 39 7.09 -9.64 -4.78
CA VAL A 39 6.41 -8.35 -4.80
C VAL A 39 5.94 -8.01 -6.20
N PHE A 40 4.78 -7.35 -6.28
CA PHE A 40 4.24 -6.82 -7.52
C PHE A 40 4.83 -5.44 -7.81
N PHE A 41 5.32 -5.25 -9.03
CA PHE A 41 5.75 -3.95 -9.53
C PHE A 41 5.57 -3.87 -11.05
N TYR A 42 4.89 -2.83 -11.52
CA TYR A 42 4.68 -2.61 -12.95
C TYR A 42 4.74 -1.13 -13.31
N GLN A 43 5.70 -0.76 -14.17
CA GLN A 43 5.83 0.60 -14.73
C GLN A 43 5.78 1.71 -13.67
N GLY A 44 6.54 1.56 -12.58
CA GLY A 44 6.56 2.55 -11.49
C GLY A 44 5.42 2.44 -10.50
N VAL A 45 4.51 1.46 -10.65
CA VAL A 45 3.41 1.22 -9.72
C VAL A 45 3.69 -0.04 -8.91
N SER A 46 3.89 0.14 -7.61
CA SER A 46 4.09 -0.95 -6.67
C SER A 46 2.77 -1.53 -6.16
N GLY A 47 2.82 -2.77 -5.68
CA GLY A 47 1.65 -3.42 -5.07
C GLY A 47 1.12 -2.67 -3.85
N SER A 48 2.00 -2.01 -3.09
CA SER A 48 1.64 -1.18 -1.93
C SER A 48 0.88 0.10 -2.34
N ALA A 49 1.23 0.71 -3.47
CA ALA A 49 0.48 1.84 -4.02
C ALA A 49 -0.96 1.44 -4.38
N ILE A 50 -1.12 0.29 -5.03
CA ILE A 50 -2.45 -0.24 -5.40
C ILE A 50 -3.30 -0.50 -4.14
N THR A 51 -2.73 -1.17 -3.13
CA THR A 51 -3.47 -1.44 -1.88
C THR A 51 -3.82 -0.17 -1.13
N GLY A 52 -2.91 0.81 -1.06
CA GLY A 52 -3.16 2.11 -0.46
C GLY A 52 -4.36 2.81 -1.11
N TRP A 53 -4.40 2.87 -2.45
CA TRP A 53 -5.53 3.46 -3.17
C TRP A 53 -6.85 2.74 -2.91
N ILE A 54 -6.85 1.40 -2.91
CA ILE A 54 -8.05 0.61 -2.61
C ILE A 54 -8.53 0.89 -1.19
N GLN A 55 -7.61 0.96 -0.21
CA GLN A 55 -7.94 1.27 1.18
C GLN A 55 -8.54 2.68 1.31
N LEU A 56 -7.95 3.69 0.68
CA LEU A 56 -8.47 5.08 0.70
C LEU A 56 -9.88 5.16 0.13
N VAL A 57 -10.12 4.59 -1.05
CA VAL A 57 -11.45 4.58 -1.68
C VAL A 57 -12.44 3.81 -0.82
N SER A 58 -12.01 2.71 -0.21
CA SER A 58 -12.84 1.89 0.69
C SER A 58 -13.25 2.64 1.95
N LEU A 59 -12.32 3.37 2.57
CA LEU A 59 -12.57 4.18 3.77
C LEU A 59 -13.51 5.35 3.45
N LEU A 60 -13.29 6.04 2.34
CA LEU A 60 -14.16 7.11 1.87
C LEU A 60 -15.57 6.58 1.56
N GLY A 61 -15.66 5.46 0.84
CA GLY A 61 -16.92 4.78 0.55
C GLY A 61 -17.66 4.35 1.81
N GLY A 62 -16.95 3.75 2.77
CA GLY A 62 -17.49 3.37 4.06
C GLY A 62 -17.99 4.56 4.88
N ALA A 63 -17.26 5.68 4.88
CA ALA A 63 -17.67 6.91 5.55
C ALA A 63 -18.95 7.50 4.95
N VAL A 64 -19.00 7.65 3.61
CA VAL A 64 -20.19 8.12 2.89
C VAL A 64 -21.37 7.18 3.12
N GLY A 65 -21.15 5.86 3.03
CA GLY A 65 -22.16 4.84 3.28
C GLY A 65 -22.72 4.91 4.69
N SER A 66 -21.86 5.12 5.69
CA SER A 66 -22.23 5.29 7.10
C SER A 66 -23.08 6.55 7.32
N ILE A 67 -22.72 7.68 6.69
CA ILE A 67 -23.50 8.92 6.79
C ILE A 67 -24.89 8.75 6.17
N LEU A 68 -24.98 8.13 4.99
CA LEU A 68 -26.26 7.86 4.31
C LEU A 68 -27.14 6.93 5.15
N LEU A 69 -26.58 5.84 5.67
CA LEU A 69 -27.31 4.87 6.46
C LEU A 69 -27.75 5.47 7.80
N ALA A 70 -26.85 6.13 8.53
CA ALA A 70 -27.16 6.78 9.80
C ALA A 70 -28.26 7.84 9.63
N SER A 71 -28.16 8.71 8.62
CA SER A 71 -29.17 9.75 8.38
C SER A 71 -30.55 9.16 8.07
N ALA A 72 -30.63 8.08 7.29
CA ALA A 72 -31.87 7.41 6.97
C ALA A 72 -32.49 6.70 8.20
N LEU A 73 -31.67 5.99 8.98
CA LEU A 73 -32.13 5.27 10.18
C LEU A 73 -32.55 6.24 11.30
N ILE A 74 -31.77 7.28 11.57
CA ILE A 74 -32.10 8.32 12.56
C ILE A 74 -33.38 9.06 12.15
N GLY A 75 -33.57 9.32 10.84
CA GLY A 75 -34.76 9.96 10.30
C GLY A 75 -36.07 9.21 10.60
N ARG A 76 -36.02 7.88 10.71
CA ARG A 76 -37.19 7.04 11.01
C ARG A 76 -37.65 7.09 12.46
N ILE A 77 -36.83 7.59 13.38
CA ILE A 77 -37.17 7.63 14.80
C ILE A 77 -38.24 8.70 15.05
N ARG A 78 -39.49 8.27 15.24
CA ARG A 78 -40.66 9.15 15.41
C ARG A 78 -40.59 9.99 16.69
N ARG A 79 -39.98 9.48 17.77
CA ARG A 79 -39.86 10.17 19.05
C ARG A 79 -38.66 11.14 19.04
N ARG A 80 -38.94 12.45 19.13
CA ARG A 80 -37.92 13.52 19.05
C ARG A 80 -36.78 13.38 20.08
N ARG A 81 -37.09 12.95 21.30
CA ARG A 81 -36.07 12.73 22.36
C ARG A 81 -35.12 11.59 21.99
N LEU A 82 -35.65 10.42 21.62
CA LEU A 82 -34.84 9.28 21.17
C LEU A 82 -34.01 9.63 19.94
N ARG A 83 -34.58 10.34 18.96
CA ARG A 83 -33.85 10.76 17.76
C ARG A 83 -32.63 11.62 18.09
N ARG A 84 -32.76 12.55 19.05
CA ARG A 84 -31.65 13.39 19.52
C ARG A 84 -30.59 12.55 20.24
N SER A 85 -31.00 11.65 21.13
CA SER A 85 -30.06 10.78 21.86
C SER A 85 -29.25 9.89 20.91
N VAL A 86 -29.89 9.26 19.93
CA VAL A 86 -29.20 8.44 18.92
C VAL A 86 -28.27 9.30 18.04
N GLY A 87 -28.70 10.50 17.65
CA GLY A 87 -27.86 11.44 16.90
C GLY A 87 -26.60 11.84 17.68
N TRP A 88 -26.73 12.18 18.97
CA TRP A 88 -25.59 12.49 19.83
C TRP A 88 -24.66 11.29 20.03
N ALA A 89 -25.21 10.10 20.23
CA ALA A 89 -24.42 8.88 20.33
C ALA A 89 -23.62 8.62 19.04
N ALA A 90 -24.23 8.78 17.87
CA ALA A 90 -23.54 8.65 16.59
C ALA A 90 -22.41 9.68 16.43
N CYS A 91 -22.65 10.94 16.82
CA CYS A 91 -21.60 11.97 16.82
C CYS A 91 -20.45 11.63 17.78
N ALA A 92 -20.75 11.16 18.99
CA ALA A 92 -19.73 10.78 19.97
C ALA A 92 -18.88 9.62 19.46
N VAL A 93 -19.51 8.60 18.86
CA VAL A 93 -18.80 7.47 18.23
C VAL A 93 -17.89 7.96 17.10
N ALA A 94 -18.36 8.86 16.24
CA ALA A 94 -17.55 9.41 15.15
C ALA A 94 -16.31 10.17 15.68
N ILE A 95 -16.48 10.96 16.75
CA ILE A 95 -15.37 11.68 17.40
C ILE A 95 -14.36 10.70 17.99
N LEU A 96 -14.82 9.65 18.68
CA LEU A 96 -13.95 8.62 19.27
C LEU A 96 -13.23 7.79 18.20
N ALA A 97 -13.84 7.56 17.05
CA ALA A 97 -13.24 6.82 15.93
C ALA A 97 -12.27 7.66 15.09
N ALA A 98 -12.32 9.00 15.19
CA ALA A 98 -11.55 9.90 14.34
C ALA A 98 -10.03 9.72 14.47
N PRO A 99 -9.41 9.58 15.67
CA PRO A 99 -7.96 9.41 15.79
C PRO A 99 -7.47 8.12 15.12
N TYR A 100 -8.15 7.00 15.37
CA TYR A 100 -7.82 5.73 14.74
C TYR A 100 -7.97 5.82 13.21
N SER A 101 -9.08 6.40 12.75
CA SER A 101 -9.33 6.58 11.32
C SER A 101 -8.29 7.48 10.66
N ALA A 102 -7.83 8.53 11.35
CA ALA A 102 -6.78 9.42 10.85
C ALA A 102 -5.44 8.69 10.67
N VAL A 103 -5.05 7.83 11.63
CA VAL A 103 -3.84 7.01 11.52
C VAL A 103 -3.95 6.04 10.34
N VAL A 104 -5.07 5.33 10.19
CA VAL A 104 -5.28 4.39 9.08
C VAL A 104 -5.26 5.11 7.74
N VAL A 105 -5.95 6.25 7.61
CA VAL A 105 -5.95 7.08 6.39
C VAL A 105 -4.54 7.60 6.08
N PHE A 106 -3.77 7.99 7.10
CA PHE A 106 -2.40 8.45 6.91
C PHE A 106 -1.51 7.37 6.30
N PHE A 107 -1.50 6.14 6.85
CA PHE A 107 -0.70 5.05 6.29
C PHE A 107 -1.20 4.60 4.90
N ALA A 108 -2.53 4.52 4.70
CA ALA A 108 -3.09 4.22 3.39
C ALA A 108 -2.69 5.29 2.35
N PHE A 109 -2.61 6.55 2.76
CA PHE A 109 -2.12 7.64 1.92
C PHE A 109 -0.63 7.51 1.61
N LEU A 110 0.22 7.24 2.61
CA LEU A 110 1.65 7.04 2.36
C LEU A 110 1.90 5.88 1.38
N ALA A 111 1.18 4.77 1.56
CA ALA A 111 1.22 3.63 0.67
C ALA A 111 0.75 4.02 -0.75
N ALA A 112 -0.41 4.67 -0.87
CA ALA A 112 -1.00 5.09 -2.15
C ALA A 112 -0.09 6.03 -2.95
N MET A 113 0.63 6.91 -2.25
CA MET A 113 1.59 7.83 -2.85
C MET A 113 2.92 7.16 -3.21
N GLY A 114 3.11 5.88 -2.85
CA GLY A 114 4.36 5.17 -3.10
C GLY A 114 5.53 5.85 -2.39
N ILE A 115 5.35 6.26 -1.13
CA ILE A 115 6.43 6.89 -0.34
C ILE A 115 7.54 5.87 0.04
N GLY A 116 7.42 4.61 -0.39
CA GLY A 116 8.57 3.70 -0.51
C GLY A 116 9.41 4.06 -1.74
N ASP A 117 10.72 4.09 -1.57
CA ASP A 117 11.63 4.42 -2.66
C ASP A 117 11.89 3.18 -3.50
N ASP A 118 10.92 2.89 -4.36
CA ASP A 118 10.97 1.78 -5.31
C ASP A 118 11.57 2.28 -6.63
N VAL A 119 12.75 1.79 -7.00
CA VAL A 119 13.40 2.12 -8.28
C VAL A 119 13.72 0.85 -9.05
N GLU A 120 13.22 0.79 -10.29
CA GLU A 120 13.59 -0.25 -11.25
C GLU A 120 14.80 0.21 -12.06
N LEU A 121 15.88 -0.56 -11.99
CA LEU A 121 17.10 -0.33 -12.77
C LEU A 121 17.26 -1.43 -13.79
N THR A 122 17.56 -1.07 -15.03
CA THR A 122 17.66 -2.00 -16.16
C THR A 122 19.08 -1.95 -16.73
N ALA A 123 19.72 -3.11 -16.85
CA ALA A 123 21.00 -3.27 -17.51
C ALA A 123 20.83 -3.18 -19.03
N ALA A 124 21.92 -2.90 -19.76
CA ALA A 124 21.91 -2.88 -21.22
C ALA A 124 21.47 -4.21 -21.86
N THR A 125 21.61 -5.33 -21.14
CA THR A 125 21.16 -6.67 -21.56
C THR A 125 19.64 -6.88 -21.42
N GLY A 126 18.92 -5.92 -20.83
CA GLY A 126 17.47 -5.99 -20.58
C GLY A 126 17.08 -6.68 -19.27
N GLN A 127 18.05 -7.19 -18.50
CA GLN A 127 17.82 -7.64 -17.14
C GLN A 127 17.52 -6.44 -16.22
N SER A 128 16.56 -6.59 -15.30
CA SER A 128 16.19 -5.54 -14.36
C SER A 128 16.20 -6.00 -12.92
N VAL A 129 16.48 -5.06 -12.03
CA VAL A 129 16.35 -5.22 -10.58
C VAL A 129 15.44 -4.14 -10.03
N LEU A 130 14.62 -4.51 -9.06
CA LEU A 130 13.83 -3.57 -8.28
C LEU A 130 14.55 -3.37 -6.95
N VAL A 131 14.88 -2.13 -6.63
CA VAL A 131 15.43 -1.76 -5.33
C VAL A 131 14.33 -1.03 -4.56
N THR A 132 14.03 -1.51 -3.37
CA THR A 132 13.08 -0.85 -2.46
C THR A 132 13.84 -0.35 -1.25
N GLN A 133 13.65 0.91 -0.88
CA GLN A 133 14.14 1.46 0.37
C GLN A 133 12.95 1.95 1.21
N ASP A 134 12.94 1.61 2.49
CA ASP A 134 11.82 1.94 3.37
C ASP A 134 11.66 3.47 3.51
N GLY A 135 10.42 3.98 3.50
CA GLY A 135 10.18 5.43 3.45
C GLY A 135 10.35 6.18 4.77
N PHE A 136 10.61 5.50 5.90
CA PHE A 136 10.55 6.13 7.22
C PHE A 136 11.87 6.78 7.60
N ASP A 137 12.94 5.99 7.73
CA ASP A 137 14.30 6.45 8.01
C ASP A 137 15.28 6.00 6.92
N GLY A 138 14.92 5.03 6.09
CA GLY A 138 15.73 4.62 4.95
C GLY A 138 16.88 3.71 5.33
N ASP A 139 16.77 3.02 6.47
CA ASP A 139 17.80 2.12 6.98
C ASP A 139 17.72 0.71 6.39
N VAL A 140 16.60 0.36 5.73
CA VAL A 140 16.40 -0.93 5.08
C VAL A 140 16.34 -0.78 3.57
N VAL A 141 17.25 -1.46 2.88
CA VAL A 141 17.25 -1.59 1.42
C VAL A 141 17.14 -3.06 1.04
N VAL A 142 16.17 -3.37 0.18
CA VAL A 142 15.95 -4.73 -0.33
C VAL A 142 16.05 -4.73 -1.84
N ILE A 143 16.79 -5.69 -2.38
CA ILE A 143 16.99 -5.87 -3.81
C ILE A 143 16.20 -7.10 -4.24
N TYR A 144 15.38 -6.91 -5.27
CA TYR A 144 14.61 -7.95 -5.91
C TYR A 144 15.05 -8.13 -7.37
N THR A 145 15.07 -9.38 -7.82
CA THR A 145 15.32 -9.74 -9.22
C THR A 145 14.02 -10.08 -9.90
N LYS A 146 13.94 -9.80 -11.21
CA LYS A 146 12.74 -10.08 -12.00
C LYS A 146 12.38 -11.57 -11.95
N TYR A 147 11.15 -11.88 -11.54
CA TYR A 147 10.62 -13.24 -11.48
C TYR A 147 9.75 -13.55 -12.71
N ASP A 148 8.85 -12.62 -13.05
CA ASP A 148 8.06 -12.67 -14.28
C ASP A 148 7.84 -11.26 -14.85
N ARG A 149 6.82 -11.08 -15.68
CA ARG A 149 6.51 -9.78 -16.29
C ARG A 149 6.13 -8.69 -15.27
N PHE A 150 5.55 -9.05 -14.14
CA PHE A 150 4.94 -8.14 -13.16
C PHE A 150 5.47 -8.33 -11.74
N HIS A 151 6.20 -9.41 -11.49
CA HIS A 151 6.66 -9.79 -10.17
C HIS A 151 8.18 -9.81 -10.08
N TYR A 152 8.64 -9.44 -8.90
CA TYR A 152 10.03 -9.43 -8.50
C TYR A 152 10.20 -10.29 -7.25
N VAL A 153 11.22 -11.13 -7.20
CA VAL A 153 11.52 -12.01 -6.07
C VAL A 153 12.71 -11.47 -5.28
N MET A 154 12.63 -11.54 -3.96
CA MET A 154 13.65 -11.04 -3.06
C MET A 154 14.96 -11.78 -3.32
N ASN A 155 16.00 -11.04 -3.67
CA ASN A 155 17.33 -11.59 -3.89
C ASN A 155 18.16 -11.48 -2.63
N ARG A 156 18.23 -10.27 -2.06
CA ARG A 156 18.99 -9.98 -0.84
C ARG A 156 18.54 -8.68 -0.18
N GLN A 157 18.86 -8.59 1.11
CA GLN A 157 18.94 -7.32 1.82
C GLN A 157 20.31 -6.67 1.56
N ALA A 158 20.34 -5.34 1.44
CA ALA A 158 21.51 -4.56 1.06
C ALA A 158 21.58 -3.27 1.87
N ASP A 159 21.57 -3.39 3.20
CA ASP A 159 21.62 -2.24 4.12
C ASP A 159 22.91 -1.40 3.96
N ASP A 160 23.92 -1.94 3.26
CA ASP A 160 25.10 -1.20 2.80
C ASP A 160 24.77 -0.06 1.83
N LEU A 161 23.63 -0.13 1.13
CA LEU A 161 23.12 0.93 0.27
C LEU A 161 22.18 1.91 0.99
N ALA A 162 21.92 1.69 2.28
CA ALA A 162 20.97 2.48 3.06
C ALA A 162 21.42 3.94 3.27
N GLY A 163 20.56 4.72 3.93
CA GLY A 163 20.81 6.11 4.29
C GLY A 163 20.49 7.12 3.19
N PHE A 164 20.98 8.35 3.42
CA PHE A 164 20.73 9.52 2.56
C PHE A 164 21.99 9.91 1.76
N PRO A 165 21.87 10.35 0.49
CA PRO A 165 20.63 10.44 -0.31
C PRO A 165 20.01 9.07 -0.57
N ARG A 166 18.70 9.03 -0.87
CA ARG A 166 17.98 7.77 -1.12
C ARG A 166 18.46 7.10 -2.39
N VAL A 167 18.32 5.78 -2.53
CA VAL A 167 18.80 5.04 -3.71
C VAL A 167 18.20 5.61 -5.00
N LYS A 168 16.91 5.92 -5.01
CA LYS A 168 16.22 6.55 -6.16
C LYS A 168 16.79 7.92 -6.57
N ASP A 169 17.43 8.62 -5.63
CA ASP A 169 17.99 9.96 -5.81
C ASP A 169 19.51 9.91 -6.08
N ARG A 170 20.12 8.72 -6.03
CA ARG A 170 21.53 8.48 -6.37
C ARG A 170 21.67 8.18 -7.87
N ASP A 171 22.84 8.50 -8.41
CA ASP A 171 23.22 8.04 -9.74
C ASP A 171 23.60 6.55 -9.65
N CYS A 172 22.59 5.70 -9.85
CA CYS A 172 22.71 4.25 -9.78
C CYS A 172 22.70 3.62 -11.18
N HIS A 173 23.63 2.69 -11.40
CA HIS A 173 23.77 1.96 -12.66
C HIS A 173 23.79 0.46 -12.43
N LEU A 174 23.17 -0.29 -13.34
CA LEU A 174 23.15 -1.75 -13.34
C LEU A 174 23.95 -2.28 -14.52
N VAL A 175 24.94 -3.13 -14.24
CA VAL A 175 25.82 -3.72 -15.25
C VAL A 175 25.78 -5.24 -15.17
N ASP A 176 25.75 -5.90 -16.32
CA ASP A 176 25.87 -7.36 -16.44
C ASP A 176 27.36 -7.75 -16.42
N LEU A 177 27.71 -8.70 -15.55
CA LEU A 177 29.02 -9.26 -15.34
C LEU A 177 28.95 -10.79 -15.46
N ASP A 178 28.90 -11.26 -16.70
CA ASP A 178 28.95 -12.68 -17.05
C ASP A 178 27.90 -13.52 -16.30
N GLY A 179 26.64 -13.09 -16.34
CA GLY A 179 25.53 -13.79 -15.67
C GLY A 179 25.32 -13.40 -14.21
N ARG A 180 26.04 -12.39 -13.72
CA ARG A 180 25.76 -11.69 -12.46
C ARG A 180 25.45 -10.23 -12.73
N LEU A 181 24.69 -9.61 -11.86
CA LEU A 181 24.38 -8.19 -11.95
C LEU A 181 25.20 -7.42 -10.91
N ARG A 182 25.79 -6.30 -11.31
CA ARG A 182 26.42 -5.35 -10.39
C ARG A 182 25.61 -4.07 -10.38
N LEU A 183 24.99 -3.80 -9.23
CA LEU A 183 24.39 -2.51 -8.92
C LEU A 183 25.47 -1.61 -8.33
N THR A 184 25.68 -0.44 -8.89
CA THR A 184 26.61 0.57 -8.36
C THR A 184 25.85 1.85 -8.12
N CYS A 185 25.93 2.40 -6.91
CA CYS A 185 25.27 3.63 -6.49
C CYS A 185 26.28 4.54 -5.81
N GLY A 186 26.81 5.52 -6.54
CA GLY A 186 27.93 6.33 -6.04
C GLY A 186 29.19 5.49 -5.79
N ALA A 187 29.68 5.47 -4.55
CA ALA A 187 30.88 4.71 -4.17
C ALA A 187 30.58 3.24 -3.82
N ASP A 188 29.32 2.91 -3.56
CA ASP A 188 28.91 1.59 -3.09
C ASP A 188 28.53 0.69 -4.27
N SER A 189 28.88 -0.60 -4.18
CA SER A 189 28.53 -1.56 -5.22
C SER A 189 28.16 -2.92 -4.64
N VAL A 190 27.12 -3.52 -5.19
CA VAL A 190 26.56 -4.79 -4.75
C VAL A 190 26.48 -5.77 -5.91
N ILE A 191 26.93 -7.00 -5.68
CA ILE A 191 26.77 -8.11 -6.63
C ILE A 191 25.46 -8.84 -6.30
N ILE A 192 24.69 -9.08 -7.35
CA ILE A 192 23.37 -9.69 -7.36
C ILE A 192 23.47 -10.92 -8.26
N ASN A 193 23.03 -12.07 -7.75
CA ASN A 193 22.99 -13.30 -8.53
C ASN A 193 21.54 -13.49 -9.00
N PRO A 194 21.19 -13.15 -10.26
CA PRO A 194 19.85 -13.40 -10.76
C PRO A 194 19.60 -14.91 -10.75
N THR A 195 18.54 -15.34 -10.04
CA THR A 195 18.08 -16.73 -10.00
C THR A 195 17.10 -17.02 -11.10
#